data_AF-A0A7S2TWR5-F1
#
_entry.id   AF-A0A7S2TWR5-F1
#
_cell.length_a   1.000
_cell.length_b   1.000
_cell.length_c   1.000
_cell.angle_alpha   90.00
_cell.angle_beta   90.00
_cell.angle_gamma   90.00
#
_symmetry.space_group_name_H-M   'P 1'
#
loop_
_entity.id
_entity.type
_entity.pdbx_description
1 polymer ?
#
loop_
_entity_poly.entity_id
_entity_poly.type
_entity_poly.pdbx_seq_one_letter_code
_entity_poly.pdbx_strand_id
1 'polypeptide(L)'
;VLQKEPFLLQTQGIAGDDLAKGNKKPTESLIWQLMRWHLYNFLERIHNARNNALASPLNGVDGKKKGKKKMSDGKLLKWANELINITVDNWGVPEAAVDLESKLNTKSFKSMDDSLFFLLGLAWAMEPEAINWEVVSNGSSYTEKLSNARYVISVARRLGALIFMLPEDIAQGNPKMLKLFLGSLLGLSI
;
A
#
# COMPACT_ATOMS: atom_id res chain seq x y z
N VAL A 1 -0.92 -7.42 -35.59
CA VAL A 1 -1.46 -8.25 -34.48
C VAL A 1 -0.95 -7.65 -33.19
N LEU A 2 -1.80 -6.99 -32.40
CA LEU A 2 -1.41 -6.44 -31.10
C LEU A 2 -0.91 -7.59 -30.23
N GLN A 3 0.39 -7.60 -29.89
CA GLN A 3 0.91 -8.48 -28.85
C GLN A 3 0.24 -8.06 -27.53
N LYS A 4 -0.90 -8.68 -27.22
CA LYS A 4 -1.50 -8.61 -25.90
C LYS A 4 -0.54 -9.35 -24.99
N GLU A 5 0.28 -8.61 -24.25
CA GLU A 5 0.94 -9.13 -23.05
C GLU A 5 -0.10 -9.97 -22.28
N PRO A 6 0.16 -11.26 -22.01
CA PRO A 6 -0.86 -12.15 -21.47
C PRO A 6 -1.35 -11.60 -20.14
N PHE A 7 -2.66 -11.59 -19.96
CA PHE A 7 -3.29 -11.18 -18.73
C PHE A 7 -2.98 -12.24 -17.66
N LEU A 8 -1.96 -11.99 -16.82
CA LEU A 8 -1.39 -12.94 -15.85
C LEU A 8 -2.27 -13.13 -14.60
N LEU A 9 -3.56 -13.36 -14.78
CA LEU A 9 -4.41 -13.83 -13.69
C LEU A 9 -4.15 -15.32 -13.45
N GLN A 10 -3.93 -15.69 -12.20
CA GLN A 10 -3.87 -17.08 -11.78
C GLN A 10 -5.30 -17.58 -11.58
N THR A 11 -5.90 -18.14 -12.63
CA THR A 11 -7.28 -18.65 -12.65
C THR A 11 -7.38 -20.17 -12.58
N GLN A 12 -6.33 -20.87 -12.14
CA GLN A 12 -6.39 -22.32 -11.95
C GLN A 12 -7.55 -22.66 -11.00
N GLY A 13 -8.53 -23.42 -11.51
CA GLY A 13 -9.73 -23.78 -10.75
C GLY A 13 -10.84 -22.73 -10.70
N ILE A 14 -10.82 -21.70 -11.57
CA ILE A 14 -11.92 -20.72 -11.73
C ILE A 14 -12.52 -20.89 -13.13
N ALA A 15 -13.75 -21.39 -13.22
CA ALA A 15 -14.49 -21.51 -14.47
C ALA A 15 -15.48 -20.36 -14.66
N GLY A 16 -15.93 -20.12 -15.91
CA GLY A 16 -16.98 -19.13 -16.18
C GLY A 16 -18.31 -19.45 -15.49
N ASP A 17 -18.60 -20.74 -15.29
CA ASP A 17 -19.79 -21.23 -14.61
C ASP A 17 -19.79 -20.89 -13.10
N ASP A 18 -18.62 -20.86 -12.46
CA ASP A 18 -18.49 -20.40 -11.08
C ASP A 18 -18.95 -18.96 -10.91
N LEU A 19 -18.61 -18.10 -11.88
CA LEU A 19 -19.00 -16.69 -11.88
C LEU A 19 -20.49 -16.53 -12.18
N ALA A 20 -21.00 -17.26 -13.18
CA ALA A 20 -22.41 -17.23 -13.56
C ALA A 20 -23.33 -17.66 -12.40
N LYS A 21 -22.88 -18.63 -11.59
CA LYS A 21 -23.60 -19.12 -10.40
C LYS A 21 -23.40 -18.26 -9.15
N GLY A 22 -22.61 -17.19 -9.22
CA GLY A 22 -22.34 -16.32 -8.07
C GLY A 22 -21.52 -17.01 -6.97
N ASN A 23 -20.63 -17.94 -7.33
CA ASN A 23 -19.78 -18.62 -6.36
C ASN A 23 -18.83 -17.60 -5.70
N LYS A 24 -18.91 -17.44 -4.37
CA LYS A 24 -18.20 -16.39 -3.64
C LYS A 24 -16.68 -16.49 -3.76
N LYS A 25 -16.10 -17.68 -3.52
CA LYS A 25 -14.64 -17.84 -3.45
C LYS A 25 -13.93 -17.53 -4.80
N PRO A 26 -14.38 -18.08 -5.95
CA PRO A 26 -13.78 -17.75 -7.25
C PRO A 26 -13.96 -16.28 -7.61
N THR A 27 -15.13 -15.70 -7.29
CA THR A 27 -15.43 -14.28 -7.55
C THR A 27 -14.53 -13.36 -6.74
N GLU A 28 -14.39 -13.57 -5.43
CA GLU A 28 -13.50 -12.80 -4.55
C GLU A 28 -12.03 -12.93 -4.97
N SER A 29 -11.58 -14.14 -5.33
CA SER A 29 -10.23 -14.36 -5.84
C SER A 29 -9.96 -13.56 -7.12
N LEU A 30 -10.92 -13.56 -8.05
CA LEU A 30 -10.80 -12.81 -9.29
C LEU A 30 -10.75 -11.29 -9.04
N ILE A 31 -11.66 -10.76 -8.23
CA ILE A 31 -11.71 -9.35 -7.85
C ILE A 31 -10.40 -8.92 -7.18
N TRP A 32 -9.90 -9.72 -6.24
CA TRP A 32 -8.61 -9.46 -5.59
C TRP A 32 -7.46 -9.36 -6.60
N GLN A 33 -7.39 -10.29 -7.56
CA GLN A 33 -6.34 -10.26 -8.58
C GLN A 33 -6.47 -9.04 -9.50
N LEU A 34 -7.70 -8.63 -9.84
CA LEU A 34 -7.97 -7.41 -10.62
C LEU A 34 -7.55 -6.14 -9.86
N MET A 35 -7.95 -6.02 -8.58
CA MET A 35 -7.54 -4.91 -7.71
C MET A 35 -6.03 -4.81 -7.61
N ARG A 36 -5.36 -5.94 -7.33
CA ARG A 36 -3.90 -6.00 -7.22
C ARG A 36 -3.21 -5.62 -8.53
N TRP A 37 -3.73 -6.11 -9.66
CA TRP A 37 -3.22 -5.76 -10.99
C TRP A 37 -3.38 -4.27 -11.28
N HIS A 38 -4.55 -3.69 -10.98
CA HIS A 38 -4.82 -2.27 -11.17
C HIS A 38 -3.84 -1.40 -10.37
N LEU A 39 -3.63 -1.71 -9.09
CA LEU A 39 -2.67 -0.98 -8.25
C LEU A 39 -1.25 -1.06 -8.81
N TYR A 40 -0.77 -2.25 -9.19
CA TYR A 40 0.59 -2.35 -9.74
C TYR A 40 0.75 -1.58 -11.05
N ASN A 41 -0.25 -1.60 -11.93
CA ASN A 41 -0.20 -0.79 -13.14
C ASN A 41 -0.20 0.72 -12.83
N PHE A 42 -0.98 1.14 -11.83
CA PHE A 42 -0.97 2.53 -11.37
C PHE A 42 0.42 2.93 -10.86
N LEU A 43 1.05 2.10 -10.03
CA LEU A 43 2.41 2.34 -9.53
C LEU A 43 3.47 2.31 -10.63
N GLU A 44 3.37 1.38 -11.58
CA GLU A 44 4.24 1.35 -12.75
C GLU A 44 4.07 2.60 -13.61
N ARG A 45 2.83 3.09 -13.79
CA ARG A 45 2.56 4.32 -14.52
C ARG A 45 3.18 5.53 -13.83
N ILE A 46 3.05 5.67 -12.51
CA ILE A 46 3.68 6.77 -11.75
C ILE A 46 5.20 6.66 -11.81
N HIS A 47 5.75 5.48 -11.55
CA HIS A 47 7.20 5.24 -11.63
C HIS A 47 7.76 5.58 -13.01
N ASN A 48 7.09 5.14 -14.07
CA ASN A 48 7.48 5.45 -15.44
C ASN A 48 7.26 6.93 -15.77
N ALA A 49 6.18 7.56 -15.30
CA ALA A 49 5.94 8.99 -15.52
C ALA A 49 7.05 9.85 -14.89
N ARG A 50 7.49 9.53 -13.67
CA ARG A 50 8.61 10.21 -13.01
C ARG A 50 9.95 9.92 -13.69
N ASN A 51 10.23 8.66 -14.04
CA ASN A 51 11.48 8.31 -14.72
C ASN A 51 11.54 8.83 -16.16
N ASN A 52 10.39 8.92 -16.84
CA ASN A 52 10.25 9.49 -18.18
C ASN A 52 10.10 11.02 -18.16
N ALA A 53 9.85 11.65 -17.00
CA ALA A 53 10.09 13.08 -16.84
C ALA A 53 11.60 13.43 -16.96
N LEU A 54 12.49 12.43 -16.87
CA LEU A 54 13.92 12.54 -17.20
C LEU A 54 14.31 11.82 -18.52
N ALA A 55 13.40 11.06 -19.13
CA ALA A 55 13.62 10.40 -20.41
C ALA A 55 12.56 10.85 -21.43
N SER A 56 13.01 11.76 -22.30
CA SER A 56 12.31 12.28 -23.49
C SER A 56 11.40 11.25 -24.17
N PRO A 57 10.24 11.65 -24.74
CA PRO A 57 9.25 10.75 -25.35
C PRO A 57 9.75 9.99 -26.59
N LEU A 58 11.01 10.17 -26.99
CA LEU A 58 11.65 9.54 -28.13
C LEU A 58 12.86 8.73 -27.68
N ASN A 59 12.63 7.59 -27.04
CA ASN A 59 13.57 6.48 -27.15
C ASN A 59 12.86 5.32 -27.82
N GLY A 60 12.91 5.38 -29.15
CA GLY A 60 12.67 4.25 -30.02
C GLY A 60 13.74 3.18 -29.86
N VAL A 61 13.31 1.97 -30.17
CA VAL A 61 14.00 0.99 -31.02
C VAL A 61 15.47 0.72 -30.69
N ASP A 62 15.69 -0.49 -30.19
CA ASP A 62 16.97 -1.21 -30.03
C ASP A 62 17.78 -0.96 -28.74
N GLY A 63 17.98 -2.05 -28.00
CA GLY A 63 19.04 -2.16 -27.01
C GLY A 63 18.62 -2.70 -25.66
N LYS A 64 18.52 -4.04 -25.57
CA LYS A 64 18.54 -4.84 -24.32
C LYS A 64 17.47 -4.44 -23.29
N LYS A 65 16.35 -5.17 -23.26
CA LYS A 65 15.39 -5.19 -22.15
C LYS A 65 16.12 -5.54 -20.83
N LYS A 66 16.66 -4.55 -20.11
CA LYS A 66 16.96 -4.70 -18.69
C LYS A 66 15.64 -5.08 -18.04
N GLY A 67 15.55 -6.30 -17.52
CA GLY A 67 14.30 -6.87 -17.01
C GLY A 67 13.57 -5.85 -16.13
N LYS A 68 12.32 -5.54 -16.49
CA LYS A 68 11.43 -4.66 -15.72
C LYS A 68 11.45 -5.12 -14.27
N LYS A 69 12.11 -4.36 -13.38
CA LYS A 69 12.32 -4.77 -11.99
C LYS A 69 11.05 -4.48 -11.21
N LYS A 70 10.04 -5.35 -11.36
CA LYS A 70 8.75 -5.30 -10.66
C LYS A 70 8.96 -4.95 -9.18
N MET A 71 8.19 -3.99 -8.65
CA MET A 71 8.23 -3.61 -7.24
C MET A 71 7.96 -4.85 -6.39
N SER A 72 8.90 -5.21 -5.51
CA SER A 72 8.80 -6.35 -4.60
C SER A 72 8.35 -5.87 -3.23
N ASP A 73 7.56 -6.68 -2.51
CA ASP A 73 7.09 -6.43 -1.14
C ASP A 73 8.24 -6.05 -0.19
N GLY A 74 9.42 -6.66 -0.35
CA GLY A 74 10.59 -6.34 0.48
C GLY A 74 11.14 -4.93 0.21
N LYS A 75 11.05 -4.44 -1.03
CA LYS A 75 11.45 -3.07 -1.36
C LYS A 75 10.45 -2.04 -0.85
N LEU A 76 9.15 -2.37 -0.90
CA LEU A 76 8.07 -1.54 -0.36
C LEU A 76 8.29 -1.30 1.14
N LEU A 77 8.53 -2.38 1.90
CA LEU A 77 8.82 -2.27 3.33
C LEU A 77 10.09 -1.48 3.62
N LYS A 78 11.16 -1.73 2.84
CA LYS A 78 12.42 -0.99 3.02
C LYS A 78 12.23 0.51 2.84
N TRP A 79 11.57 0.92 1.75
CA TRP A 79 11.28 2.32 1.47
C TRP A 79 10.48 2.98 2.59
N ALA A 80 9.44 2.31 3.08
CA ALA A 80 8.57 2.86 4.10
C ALA A 80 9.29 3.05 5.44
N ASN A 81 10.10 2.06 5.87
CA ASN A 81 10.93 2.21 7.06
C ASN A 81 11.99 3.31 6.89
N GLU A 82 12.60 3.43 5.69
CA GLU A 82 13.56 4.51 5.40
C GLU A 82 12.91 5.89 5.53
N LEU A 83 11.70 6.07 4.98
CA LEU A 83 10.97 7.34 5.04
C LEU A 83 10.63 7.72 6.49
N ILE A 84 10.14 6.77 7.29
CA ILE A 84 9.81 7.00 8.70
C ILE A 84 11.07 7.39 9.48
N ASN A 85 12.17 6.66 9.31
CA ASN A 85 13.43 6.97 10.01
C ASN A 85 13.96 8.37 9.66
N ILE A 86 13.90 8.77 8.38
CA ILE A 86 14.29 10.13 7.96
C ILE A 86 13.44 11.19 8.66
N THR A 87 12.13 10.96 8.79
CA THR A 87 11.25 11.91 9.47
C THR A 87 11.54 11.97 10.97
N VAL A 88 11.76 10.82 11.62
CA VAL A 88 12.15 10.75 13.04
C VAL A 88 13.47 11.48 13.29
N ASP A 89 14.48 11.27 12.45
CA ASP A 89 15.79 11.91 12.58
C ASP A 89 15.72 13.44 12.41
N ASN A 90 14.84 13.93 11.54
CA ASN A 90 14.72 15.37 11.23
C ASN A 90 13.82 16.13 12.21
N TRP A 91 12.72 15.52 12.66
CA TRP A 91 11.66 16.21 13.40
C TRP A 91 11.42 15.66 14.80
N GLY A 92 12.02 14.52 15.15
CA GLY A 92 11.70 13.78 16.36
C GLY A 92 10.30 13.14 16.32
N VAL A 93 10.05 12.24 17.26
CA VAL A 93 8.71 11.67 17.44
C VAL A 93 7.87 12.66 18.24
N PRO A 94 6.62 12.97 17.82
CA PRO A 94 5.71 13.79 18.60
C PRO A 94 5.51 13.23 20.01
N GLU A 95 5.40 14.10 21.03
CA GLU A 95 5.27 13.68 22.44
C GLU A 95 4.13 12.67 22.67
N ALA A 96 2.98 12.91 22.04
CA ALA A 96 1.82 12.01 22.07
C ALA A 96 2.04 10.64 21.40
N ALA A 97 3.14 10.46 20.66
CA ALA A 97 3.49 9.24 19.93
C ALA A 97 4.80 8.59 20.39
N VAL A 98 5.46 9.10 21.45
CA VAL A 98 6.74 8.57 21.96
C VAL A 98 6.64 7.08 22.31
N ASP A 99 5.56 6.68 22.99
CA ASP A 99 5.32 5.27 23.35
C ASP A 99 5.06 4.35 22.13
N LEU A 100 4.83 4.96 20.97
CA LEU A 100 4.51 4.27 19.71
C LEU A 100 5.70 4.20 18.77
N GLU A 101 6.83 4.85 19.07
CA GLU A 101 8.03 4.89 18.23
C GLU A 101 8.51 3.49 17.82
N SER A 102 8.55 2.57 18.79
CA SER A 102 8.93 1.17 18.55
C SER A 102 8.02 0.43 17.56
N LYS A 103 6.79 0.92 17.35
CA LYS A 103 5.77 0.37 16.45
C LYS A 103 5.72 1.07 15.09
N LEU A 104 6.50 2.14 14.89
CA LEU A 104 6.56 2.87 13.61
C LEU A 104 7.43 2.14 12.57
N ASN A 105 8.18 1.12 12.96
CA ASN A 105 9.00 0.32 12.06
C ASN A 105 8.54 -1.13 12.01
N THR A 106 8.53 -1.74 10.81
CA THR A 106 8.15 -3.15 10.68
C THR A 106 9.03 -3.93 9.71
N LYS A 107 9.38 -5.15 10.12
CA LYS A 107 10.07 -6.13 9.25
C LYS A 107 9.08 -6.99 8.48
N SER A 108 7.80 -7.05 8.90
CA SER A 108 6.76 -7.82 8.22
C SER A 108 5.34 -7.44 8.67
N PHE A 109 4.37 -7.52 7.76
CA PHE A 109 2.94 -7.31 8.05
C PHE A 109 2.25 -8.47 8.81
N LYS A 110 2.98 -9.24 9.63
CA LYS A 110 2.42 -10.41 10.33
C LYS A 110 1.78 -10.06 11.68
N SER A 111 2.26 -8.99 12.32
CA SER A 111 1.73 -8.50 13.60
C SER A 111 0.77 -7.36 13.32
N MET A 112 -0.47 -7.52 13.80
CA MET A 112 -1.54 -6.56 13.56
C MET A 112 -1.27 -5.23 14.28
N ASP A 113 -0.76 -5.30 15.51
CA ASP A 113 -0.57 -4.13 16.37
C ASP A 113 0.51 -3.21 15.79
N ASP A 114 1.61 -3.80 15.30
CA ASP A 114 2.69 -3.04 14.67
C ASP A 114 2.24 -2.46 13.31
N SER A 115 1.34 -3.15 12.60
CA SER A 115 0.96 -2.75 11.24
C SER A 115 0.12 -1.47 11.18
N LEU A 116 -0.73 -1.20 12.18
CA LEU A 116 -1.58 -0.01 12.20
C LEU A 116 -0.78 1.26 12.52
N PHE A 117 0.07 1.19 13.55
CA PHE A 117 0.95 2.30 13.90
C PHE A 117 1.99 2.57 12.82
N PHE A 118 2.48 1.53 12.15
CA PHE A 118 3.30 1.68 10.96
C PHE A 118 2.60 2.46 9.84
N LEU A 119 1.30 2.20 9.58
CA LEU A 119 0.55 2.96 8.57
C LEU A 119 0.33 4.43 8.97
N LEU A 120 0.07 4.69 10.25
CA LEU A 120 -0.02 6.05 10.79
C LEU A 120 1.33 6.75 10.68
N GLY A 121 2.41 6.12 11.14
CA GLY A 121 3.78 6.63 11.02
C GLY A 121 4.16 6.97 9.59
N LEU A 122 3.77 6.13 8.63
CA LEU A 122 4.04 6.40 7.23
C LEU A 122 3.25 7.59 6.69
N ALA A 123 1.96 7.70 7.01
CA ALA A 123 1.14 8.84 6.60
C ALA A 123 1.64 10.15 7.23
N TRP A 124 2.11 10.11 8.49
CA TRP A 124 2.81 11.23 9.12
C TRP A 124 4.15 11.55 8.44
N ALA A 125 4.93 10.53 8.09
CA ALA A 125 6.21 10.73 7.41
C ALA A 125 6.05 11.32 6.00
N MET A 126 4.91 11.09 5.35
CA MET A 126 4.56 11.72 4.08
C MET A 126 4.11 13.16 4.23
N GLU A 127 3.26 13.44 5.21
CA GLU A 127 2.70 14.76 5.49
C GLU A 127 2.54 14.92 7.01
N PRO A 128 3.50 15.55 7.70
CA PRO A 128 3.49 15.62 9.16
C PRO A 128 2.22 16.26 9.75
N GLU A 129 1.68 17.27 9.06
CA GLU A 129 0.44 17.96 9.47
C GLU A 129 -0.83 17.13 9.23
N ALA A 130 -0.72 16.02 8.49
CA ALA A 130 -1.88 15.21 8.17
C ALA A 130 -2.40 14.38 9.36
N ILE A 131 -1.57 14.19 10.40
CA ILE A 131 -1.91 13.36 11.56
C ILE A 131 -1.98 14.20 12.82
N ASN A 132 -3.14 14.12 13.47
CA ASN A 132 -3.32 14.53 14.85
C ASN A 132 -3.12 13.30 15.74
N TRP A 133 -2.05 13.27 16.52
CA TRP A 133 -1.72 12.15 17.40
C TRP A 133 -2.59 12.10 18.65
N GLU A 134 -3.25 13.19 19.06
CA GLU A 134 -4.14 13.22 20.23
C GLU A 134 -5.40 12.36 20.03
N VAL A 135 -5.82 12.16 18.78
CA VAL A 135 -6.98 11.30 18.47
C VAL A 135 -6.59 9.85 18.23
N VAL A 136 -5.28 9.55 18.19
CA VAL A 136 -4.76 8.19 18.01
C VAL A 136 -4.72 7.48 19.36
N SER A 137 -5.46 6.39 19.46
CA SER A 137 -5.47 5.54 20.65
C SER A 137 -4.32 4.53 20.63
N ASN A 138 -4.01 3.91 21.78
CA ASN A 138 -2.95 2.90 21.90
C ASN A 138 -3.29 1.56 21.19
N GLY A 139 -4.53 1.39 20.71
CA GLY A 139 -4.96 0.22 19.97
C GLY A 139 -5.02 -1.05 20.82
N SER A 140 -5.30 -0.95 22.12
CA SER A 140 -5.37 -2.10 23.02
C SER A 140 -6.62 -2.96 22.77
N SER A 141 -7.75 -2.30 22.48
CA SER A 141 -9.04 -2.94 22.20
C SER A 141 -9.33 -2.98 20.70
N TYR A 142 -10.16 -3.93 20.24
CA TYR A 142 -10.59 -4.00 18.84
C TYR A 142 -11.31 -2.71 18.39
N THR A 143 -12.08 -2.09 19.28
CA THR A 143 -12.78 -0.82 19.03
C THR A 143 -11.81 0.35 18.81
N GLU A 144 -10.73 0.42 19.58
CA GLU A 144 -9.66 1.39 19.39
C GLU A 144 -8.90 1.16 18.08
N LYS A 145 -8.55 -0.10 17.79
CA LYS A 145 -7.91 -0.46 16.51
C LYS A 145 -8.79 -0.07 15.31
N LEU A 146 -10.10 -0.29 15.42
CA LEU A 146 -11.06 0.09 14.39
C LEU A 146 -11.19 1.61 14.24
N SER A 147 -11.15 2.36 15.35
CA SER A 147 -11.14 3.83 15.34
C SER A 147 -9.90 4.37 14.63
N ASN A 148 -8.72 3.91 15.03
CA ASN A 148 -7.44 4.25 14.42
C ASN A 148 -7.39 3.85 12.93
N ALA A 149 -7.97 2.69 12.56
CA ALA A 149 -8.07 2.25 11.17
C ALA A 149 -8.96 3.17 10.32
N ARG A 150 -10.11 3.62 10.85
CA ARG A 150 -10.96 4.61 10.17
C ARG A 150 -10.23 5.93 9.98
N TYR A 151 -9.47 6.34 11.00
CA TYR A 151 -8.70 7.56 10.97
C TYR A 151 -7.62 7.52 9.88
N VAL A 152 -6.76 6.50 9.87
CA VAL A 152 -5.67 6.39 8.89
C VAL A 152 -6.18 6.26 7.45
N ILE A 153 -7.31 5.58 7.23
CA ILE A 153 -7.96 5.51 5.91
C ILE A 153 -8.44 6.90 5.46
N SER A 154 -9.03 7.67 6.38
CA SER A 154 -9.53 9.02 6.08
C SER A 154 -8.37 9.96 5.74
N VAL A 155 -7.28 9.88 6.49
CA VAL A 155 -6.05 10.64 6.23
C VAL A 155 -5.46 10.25 4.87
N ALA A 156 -5.28 8.96 4.58
CA ALA A 156 -4.73 8.49 3.32
C ALA A 156 -5.57 8.93 2.11
N ARG A 157 -6.91 8.89 2.21
CA ARG A 157 -7.80 9.39 1.16
C ARG A 157 -7.67 10.90 0.96
N ARG A 158 -7.51 11.66 2.04
CA ARG A 158 -7.27 13.12 1.97
C ARG A 158 -5.93 13.43 1.27
N LEU A 159 -4.91 12.59 1.45
CA LEU A 159 -3.64 12.67 0.72
C LEU A 159 -3.77 12.25 -0.76
N GLY A 160 -4.93 11.75 -1.19
CA GLY A 160 -5.19 11.31 -2.56
C GLY A 160 -4.93 9.82 -2.81
N ALA A 161 -4.78 9.01 -1.76
CA ALA A 161 -4.46 7.60 -1.90
C ALA A 161 -5.68 6.81 -2.42
N LEU A 162 -5.43 5.89 -3.35
CA LEU A 162 -6.41 4.95 -3.88
C LEU A 162 -6.63 3.77 -2.92
N ILE A 163 -7.57 3.94 -1.98
CA ILE A 163 -7.84 2.96 -0.92
C ILE A 163 -9.11 2.13 -1.20
N PHE A 164 -8.93 0.81 -1.33
CA PHE A 164 -10.02 -0.17 -1.53
C PHE A 164 -10.41 -0.94 -0.27
N MET A 165 -9.70 -0.74 0.84
CA MET A 165 -9.88 -1.56 2.05
C MET A 165 -10.90 -0.97 3.02
N LEU A 166 -11.47 -1.85 3.83
CA LEU A 166 -12.31 -1.48 4.95
C LEU A 166 -11.47 -1.29 6.22
N PRO A 167 -11.93 -0.48 7.18
CA PRO A 167 -11.28 -0.37 8.49
C PRO A 167 -11.12 -1.73 9.18
N GLU A 168 -12.08 -2.63 8.99
CA GLU A 168 -12.07 -3.99 9.53
C GLU A 168 -10.90 -4.82 8.97
N ASP A 169 -10.49 -4.60 7.72
CA ASP A 169 -9.33 -5.30 7.13
C ASP A 169 -8.02 -4.93 7.83
N ILE A 170 -7.88 -3.65 8.22
CA ILE A 170 -6.75 -3.16 9.00
C ILE A 170 -6.88 -3.66 10.44
N ALA A 171 -8.08 -3.55 11.02
CA ALA A 171 -8.41 -3.99 12.37
C ALA A 171 -8.39 -5.52 12.57
N GLN A 172 -8.15 -6.30 11.52
CA GLN A 172 -7.88 -7.74 11.58
C GLN A 172 -6.47 -8.10 11.13
N GLY A 173 -5.68 -7.12 10.68
CA GLY A 173 -4.30 -7.30 10.24
C GLY A 173 -4.18 -8.07 8.93
N ASN A 174 -5.12 -7.89 7.98
CA ASN A 174 -5.10 -8.60 6.71
C ASN A 174 -3.87 -8.20 5.87
N PRO A 175 -2.83 -9.04 5.73
CA PRO A 175 -1.56 -8.64 5.14
C PRO A 175 -1.68 -8.29 3.66
N LYS A 176 -2.68 -8.86 2.96
CA LYS A 176 -2.96 -8.56 1.56
C LYS A 176 -3.41 -7.12 1.40
N MET A 177 -4.34 -6.69 2.24
CA MET A 177 -4.94 -5.36 2.18
C MET A 177 -3.94 -4.29 2.65
N LEU A 178 -3.16 -4.57 3.70
CA LEU A 178 -2.10 -3.67 4.17
C LEU A 178 -1.03 -3.39 3.10
N LYS A 179 -0.64 -4.41 2.32
CA LYS A 179 0.29 -4.23 1.19
C LYS A 179 -0.28 -3.35 0.09
N LEU A 180 -1.58 -3.44 -0.21
CA LEU A 180 -2.22 -2.56 -1.19
C LEU A 180 -2.22 -1.12 -0.70
N PHE A 181 -2.54 -0.91 0.58
CA PHE A 181 -2.52 0.41 1.20
C PHE A 181 -1.13 1.04 1.12
N LEU A 182 -0.09 0.28 1.49
CA LEU A 182 1.29 0.74 1.40
C LEU A 182 1.67 1.11 -0.04
N GLY A 183 1.33 0.24 -0.99
CA GLY A 183 1.56 0.52 -2.40
C GLY A 183 0.88 1.81 -2.84
N SER A 184 -0.37 2.05 -2.42
CA SER A 184 -1.08 3.27 -2.76
C SER A 184 -0.41 4.53 -2.19
N LEU A 185 0.11 4.48 -0.96
CA LEU A 185 0.82 5.61 -0.36
C LEU A 185 2.16 5.88 -1.07
N LEU A 186 2.89 4.82 -1.43
CA LEU A 186 4.11 4.95 -2.24
C LEU A 186 3.82 5.73 -3.54
N GLY A 187 2.71 5.42 -4.21
CA GLY A 187 2.33 6.11 -5.44
C GLY A 187 2.11 7.62 -5.31
N LEU A 188 1.91 8.13 -4.10
CA LEU A 188 1.80 9.57 -3.84
C LEU A 188 3.14 10.22 -3.50
N SER A 189 4.06 9.46 -2.89
CA SER A 189 5.39 9.95 -2.50
C SER A 189 6.39 10.07 -3.65
N ILE A 190 6.10 9.39 -4.77
CA ILE A 190 6.91 9.35 -6.00
C ILE A 190 6.36 10.40 -6.97
#